data_AF-A0A3D2HI93-F1
#
_entry.id   AF-A0A3D2HI93-F1
#
_cell.length_a   1.000
_cell.length_b   1.000
_cell.length_c   1.000
_cell.angle_alpha   90.00
_cell.angle_beta   90.00
_cell.angle_gamma   90.00
#
_symmetry.space_group_name_H-M   'P 1'
#
loop_
_entity.id
_entity.type
_entity.pdbx_description
1 polymer ?
#
loop_
_entity_poly.entity_id
_entity_poly.type
_entity_poly.pdbx_seq_one_letter_code
_entity_poly.pdbx_strand_id
1 'polypeptide(L)'
;MIYAHQLFQSVPHDWPFAKFFSLTQPVHEWIPVIAQALHSFFNACPLDQRIHSTIPQRLVVQGDVYIGERVLLPQAGTLIGPLYIGDECELRPNIYLRGNVIVGKQCVLGHACELKNTLLLDHAQVSHRNYVGDSILGTGAHLGAGCVL
;
A
#
# COMPACT_ATOMS: atom_id res chain seq x y z
N MET A 1 -12.03 6.37 -22.11
CA MET A 1 -11.11 5.66 -21.21
C MET A 1 -10.46 6.71 -20.31
N ILE A 2 -10.38 6.50 -19.00
CA ILE A 2 -9.81 7.48 -18.05
C ILE A 2 -8.30 7.24 -17.94
N TYR A 3 -7.53 8.26 -18.27
CA TYR A 3 -6.07 8.26 -18.18
C TYR A 3 -5.60 8.75 -16.81
N ALA A 4 -4.45 8.26 -16.36
CA ALA A 4 -3.93 8.59 -15.04
C ALA A 4 -3.68 10.11 -14.85
N HIS A 5 -3.20 10.83 -15.87
CA HIS A 5 -3.03 12.29 -15.80
C HIS A 5 -4.34 13.07 -15.61
N GLN A 6 -5.50 12.46 -15.84
CA GLN A 6 -6.81 13.09 -15.60
C GLN A 6 -7.24 12.99 -14.12
N LEU A 7 -6.60 12.09 -13.35
CA LEU A 7 -6.91 11.84 -11.95
C LEU A 7 -5.77 12.29 -11.01
N PHE A 8 -4.52 12.18 -11.48
CA PHE A 8 -3.32 12.43 -10.68
C PHE A 8 -2.47 13.51 -11.34
N GLN A 9 -2.07 14.50 -10.55
CA GLN A 9 -1.17 15.57 -11.00
C GLN A 9 0.26 15.07 -11.18
N SER A 10 0.70 14.17 -10.29
CA SER A 10 2.00 13.52 -10.32
C SER A 10 1.94 12.16 -9.62
N VAL A 11 2.95 11.32 -9.86
CA VAL A 11 3.31 10.22 -8.95
C VAL A 11 4.34 10.73 -7.94
N PRO A 12 4.45 10.14 -6.73
CA PRO A 12 5.41 10.64 -5.75
C PRO A 12 6.85 10.58 -6.27
N HIS A 13 7.62 11.64 -6.07
CA HIS A 13 8.94 11.82 -6.70
C HIS A 13 9.99 10.80 -6.24
N ASP A 14 10.00 10.45 -4.95
CA ASP A 14 10.93 9.48 -4.36
C ASP A 14 10.35 8.05 -4.32
N TRP A 15 9.42 7.75 -5.22
CA TRP A 15 8.70 6.49 -5.20
C TRP A 15 9.45 5.42 -6.02
N PRO A 16 9.84 4.27 -5.43
CA PRO A 16 10.64 3.26 -6.14
C PRO A 16 9.90 2.61 -7.32
N PHE A 17 8.58 2.85 -7.42
CA PHE A 17 7.74 2.27 -8.46
C PHE A 17 7.38 3.24 -9.59
N ALA A 18 7.86 4.49 -9.59
CA ALA A 18 7.45 5.50 -10.57
C ALA A 18 7.56 5.04 -12.04
N LYS A 19 8.58 4.23 -12.36
CA LYS A 19 8.79 3.68 -13.71
C LYS A 19 7.68 2.73 -14.21
N PHE A 20 6.86 2.18 -13.31
CA PHE A 20 5.78 1.24 -13.63
C PHE A 20 4.43 1.94 -13.87
N PHE A 21 4.27 3.16 -13.37
CA PHE A 21 2.98 3.84 -13.28
C PHE A 21 3.00 5.14 -14.09
N SER A 22 2.89 5.01 -15.42
CA SER A 22 2.88 6.15 -16.33
C SER A 22 1.58 6.96 -16.22
N LEU A 23 1.67 8.29 -16.17
CA LEU A 23 0.51 9.18 -16.20
C LEU A 23 -0.17 9.22 -17.59
N THR A 24 0.53 8.80 -18.65
CA THR A 24 -0.02 8.76 -20.00
C THR A 24 -0.76 7.46 -20.32
N GLN A 25 -0.78 6.49 -19.41
CA GLN A 25 -1.52 5.24 -19.58
C GLN A 25 -2.91 5.31 -18.90
N PRO A 26 -3.87 4.50 -19.37
CA PRO A 26 -5.15 4.33 -18.70
C PRO A 26 -4.95 3.88 -17.25
N VAL A 27 -5.66 4.50 -16.30
CA VAL A 27 -5.40 4.26 -14.87
C VAL A 27 -5.65 2.81 -14.45
N HIS A 28 -6.67 2.17 -15.04
CA HIS A 28 -7.01 0.78 -14.75
C HIS A 28 -5.90 -0.22 -15.13
N GLU A 29 -5.01 0.15 -16.06
CA GLU A 29 -3.85 -0.67 -16.44
C GLU A 29 -2.76 -0.69 -15.37
N TRP A 30 -2.82 0.18 -14.35
CA TRP A 30 -1.86 0.15 -13.25
C TRP A 30 -2.06 -1.08 -12.35
N ILE A 31 -3.29 -1.55 -12.14
CA ILE A 31 -3.60 -2.70 -11.27
C ILE A 31 -2.80 -3.97 -11.66
N PRO A 32 -2.84 -4.45 -12.92
CA PRO A 32 -2.10 -5.65 -13.30
C PRO A 32 -0.57 -5.50 -13.17
N VAL A 33 -0.05 -4.27 -13.13
CA VAL A 33 1.39 -4.00 -13.04
C VAL A 33 1.89 -4.00 -11.58
N ILE A 34 1.01 -3.91 -10.58
CA ILE A 34 1.38 -3.87 -9.15
C ILE A 34 2.30 -5.04 -8.77
N ALA A 35 1.95 -6.26 -9.20
CA ALA A 35 2.74 -7.46 -8.90
C ALA A 35 4.17 -7.37 -9.49
N GLN A 36 4.29 -6.91 -10.74
CA GLN A 36 5.59 -6.72 -11.40
C GLN A 36 6.43 -5.64 -10.70
N ALA A 37 5.79 -4.55 -10.28
CA ALA A 37 6.43 -3.46 -9.58
C ALA A 37 7.03 -3.92 -8.24
N LEU A 38 6.24 -4.66 -7.44
CA LEU A 38 6.68 -5.25 -6.17
C LEU A 38 7.79 -6.29 -6.38
N HIS A 39 7.66 -7.17 -7.38
CA HIS A 39 8.70 -8.15 -7.67
C HIS A 39 10.04 -7.49 -8.03
N SER A 40 10.01 -6.46 -8.88
CA SER A 40 11.22 -5.69 -9.21
C SER A 40 11.83 -4.99 -7.99
N PHE A 41 11.00 -4.50 -7.06
CA PHE A 41 11.47 -3.86 -5.84
C PHE A 41 12.16 -4.87 -4.90
N PHE A 42 11.49 -5.99 -4.59
CA PHE A 42 12.04 -6.98 -3.67
C PHE A 42 13.27 -7.71 -4.21
N ASN A 43 13.40 -7.87 -5.53
CA ASN A 43 14.65 -8.36 -6.13
C ASN A 43 15.83 -7.41 -5.93
N ALA A 44 15.58 -6.10 -5.83
CA ALA A 44 16.61 -5.09 -5.63
C ALA A 44 16.84 -4.74 -4.15
N CYS A 45 15.86 -5.00 -3.27
CA CYS A 45 15.89 -4.65 -1.86
C CYS A 45 16.34 -5.84 -0.98
N PRO A 46 17.54 -5.77 -0.35
CA PRO A 46 18.05 -6.81 0.55
C PRO A 46 17.12 -7.05 1.75
N LEU A 47 17.07 -8.31 2.24
CA LEU A 47 16.14 -8.72 3.31
C LEU A 47 16.32 -7.91 4.61
N ASP A 48 17.56 -7.58 4.97
CA ASP A 48 17.95 -6.81 6.16
C ASP A 48 17.56 -5.33 6.11
N GLN A 49 17.13 -4.84 4.93
CA GLN A 49 16.72 -3.45 4.71
C GLN A 49 15.21 -3.30 4.52
N ARG A 50 14.42 -4.34 4.79
CA ARG A 50 12.98 -4.30 4.48
C ARG A 50 12.10 -3.85 5.61
N ILE A 51 12.50 -4.06 6.86
CA ILE A 51 11.66 -3.79 8.03
C ILE A 51 12.41 -2.83 8.95
N HIS A 52 11.96 -1.58 8.97
CA HIS A 52 12.56 -0.50 9.76
C HIS A 52 11.86 -0.32 11.13
N SER A 53 11.18 -1.35 11.62
CA SER A 53 10.36 -1.29 12.84
C SER A 53 10.41 -2.60 13.61
N THR A 54 10.28 -2.55 14.93
CA THR A 54 10.11 -3.77 15.74
C THR A 54 8.70 -4.33 15.52
N ILE A 55 8.61 -5.58 15.09
CA ILE A 55 7.34 -6.27 14.86
C ILE A 55 6.69 -6.66 16.20
N PRO A 56 5.46 -6.21 16.50
CA PRO A 56 4.74 -6.64 17.69
C PRO A 56 4.44 -8.14 17.68
N GLN A 57 4.42 -8.77 18.86
CA GLN A 57 4.32 -10.23 18.99
C GLN A 57 3.10 -10.86 18.28
N ARG A 58 1.96 -10.14 18.21
CA ARG A 58 0.74 -10.66 17.56
C ARG A 58 0.53 -10.11 16.14
N LEU A 59 1.50 -9.39 15.59
CA LEU A 59 1.49 -8.97 14.19
C LEU A 59 2.15 -10.07 13.35
N VAL A 60 1.35 -10.76 12.55
CA VAL A 60 1.84 -11.80 11.66
C VAL A 60 2.42 -11.13 10.41
N VAL A 61 3.67 -11.45 10.08
CA VAL A 61 4.35 -10.99 8.87
C VAL A 61 4.83 -12.20 8.08
N GLN A 62 4.41 -12.33 6.83
CA GLN A 62 4.70 -13.49 5.97
C GLN A 62 5.11 -13.04 4.57
N GLY A 63 6.14 -13.67 4.02
CA GLY A 63 6.64 -13.38 2.66
C GLY A 63 7.39 -12.06 2.54
N ASP A 64 7.46 -11.52 1.32
CA ASP A 64 8.16 -10.29 1.03
C ASP A 64 7.36 -9.06 1.52
N VAL A 65 7.76 -8.52 2.66
CA VAL A 65 7.13 -7.35 3.27
C VAL A 65 8.16 -6.25 3.48
N TYR A 66 7.86 -5.04 3.03
CA TYR A 66 8.60 -3.82 3.29
C TYR A 66 7.78 -2.91 4.20
N ILE A 67 8.38 -2.44 5.29
CA ILE A 67 7.82 -1.49 6.26
C ILE A 67 8.83 -0.35 6.38
N GLY A 68 8.47 0.81 5.82
CA GLY A 68 9.28 2.02 5.82
C GLY A 68 9.54 2.61 7.20
N GLU A 69 10.20 3.76 7.18
CA GLU A 69 10.62 4.46 8.40
C GLU A 69 9.41 5.06 9.12
N ARG A 70 9.44 5.04 10.47
CA ARG A 70 8.43 5.68 11.33
C ARG A 70 6.99 5.18 11.10
N VAL A 71 6.80 3.95 10.63
CA VAL A 71 5.47 3.33 10.52
C VAL A 71 4.96 2.95 11.92
N LEU A 72 3.74 3.38 12.26
CA LEU A 72 3.08 3.00 13.51
C LEU A 72 2.39 1.65 13.30
N LEU A 73 2.99 0.59 13.84
CA LEU A 73 2.45 -0.76 13.75
C LEU A 73 1.42 -1.07 14.84
N PRO A 74 0.38 -1.87 14.52
CA PRO A 74 -0.62 -2.27 15.48
C PRO A 74 -0.13 -3.45 16.31
N GLN A 75 -0.74 -3.63 17.48
CA GLN A 75 -0.43 -4.76 18.34
C GLN A 75 -0.78 -6.12 17.72
N ALA A 76 -1.74 -6.17 16.80
CA ALA A 76 -2.18 -7.39 16.12
C ALA A 76 -2.71 -7.09 14.72
N GLY A 77 -2.50 -8.04 13.81
CA GLY A 77 -2.91 -7.97 12.40
C GLY A 77 -2.15 -9.01 11.58
N THR A 78 -2.43 -9.04 10.27
CA THR A 78 -1.80 -9.98 9.34
C THR A 78 -1.32 -9.26 8.09
N LEU A 79 -0.02 -9.34 7.83
CA LEU A 79 0.68 -8.75 6.69
C LEU A 79 1.25 -9.88 5.83
N ILE A 80 0.75 -10.04 4.61
CA ILE A 80 1.18 -11.08 3.66
C ILE A 80 1.72 -10.43 2.40
N GLY A 81 2.99 -10.71 2.12
CA GLY A 81 3.69 -10.22 0.94
C GLY A 81 3.23 -10.85 -0.38
N PRO A 82 3.57 -10.23 -1.53
CA PRO A 82 4.35 -9.01 -1.66
C PRO A 82 3.59 -7.76 -1.17
N LEU A 83 4.21 -7.00 -0.27
CA LEU A 83 3.57 -5.86 0.40
C LEU A 83 4.59 -4.75 0.66
N TYR A 84 4.33 -3.55 0.17
CA TYR A 84 5.11 -2.36 0.45
C TYR A 84 4.28 -1.35 1.26
N ILE A 85 4.82 -0.92 2.39
CA ILE A 85 4.26 0.16 3.20
C ILE A 85 5.29 1.29 3.28
N GLY A 86 4.93 2.44 2.73
CA GLY A 86 5.75 3.65 2.76
C GLY A 86 5.90 4.26 4.14
N ASP A 87 6.81 5.23 4.24
CA ASP A 87 7.16 5.89 5.50
C ASP A 87 5.96 6.55 6.16
N GLU A 88 6.01 6.64 7.50
CA GLU A 88 5.07 7.40 8.33
C GLU A 88 3.60 6.97 8.20
N CYS A 89 3.33 5.75 7.73
CA CYS A 89 1.99 5.20 7.75
C CYS A 89 1.53 4.83 9.16
N GLU A 90 0.22 4.95 9.41
CA GLU A 90 -0.42 4.43 10.61
C GLU A 90 -1.22 3.18 10.27
N LEU A 91 -0.83 2.05 10.86
CA LEU A 91 -1.57 0.79 10.77
C LEU A 91 -2.31 0.55 12.10
N ARG A 92 -3.63 0.47 12.03
CA ARG A 92 -4.50 0.26 13.19
C ARG A 92 -4.78 -1.24 13.43
N PRO A 93 -5.35 -1.63 14.59
CA PRO A 93 -5.51 -3.04 14.93
C PRO A 93 -6.37 -3.85 13.95
N ASN A 94 -6.06 -5.15 13.86
CA ASN A 94 -6.81 -6.17 13.13
C ASN A 94 -6.82 -6.01 11.60
N ILE A 95 -5.87 -5.27 11.03
CA ILE A 95 -5.70 -5.18 9.58
C ILE A 95 -5.36 -6.53 8.94
N TYR A 96 -5.78 -6.70 7.69
CA TYR A 96 -5.43 -7.84 6.87
C TYR A 96 -4.96 -7.38 5.48
N LEU A 97 -3.65 -7.42 5.21
CA LEU A 97 -3.08 -6.99 3.94
C LEU A 97 -2.52 -8.20 3.19
N ARG A 98 -2.86 -8.35 1.91
CA ARG A 98 -2.42 -9.50 1.11
C ARG A 98 -2.39 -9.23 -0.39
N GLY A 99 -1.71 -10.10 -1.14
CA GLY A 99 -1.93 -10.23 -2.58
C GLY A 99 -1.58 -8.97 -3.38
N ASN A 100 -0.34 -8.49 -3.24
CA ASN A 100 0.24 -7.36 -3.98
C ASN A 100 -0.33 -6.01 -3.54
N VAL A 101 0.17 -5.46 -2.44
CA VAL A 101 -0.29 -4.15 -1.96
C VAL A 101 0.88 -3.17 -1.95
N ILE A 102 0.64 -1.97 -2.49
CA ILE A 102 1.55 -0.83 -2.36
C ILE A 102 0.79 0.27 -1.63
N VAL A 103 1.32 0.69 -0.49
CA VAL A 103 0.85 1.85 0.28
C VAL A 103 1.91 2.94 0.21
N GLY A 104 1.52 4.11 -0.27
CA GLY A 104 2.36 5.31 -0.29
C GLY A 104 2.70 5.82 1.10
N LYS A 105 3.26 7.02 1.18
CA LYS A 105 3.67 7.62 2.46
C LYS A 105 2.47 8.18 3.21
N GLN A 106 2.57 8.24 4.54
CA GLN A 106 1.63 8.95 5.41
C GLN A 106 0.16 8.50 5.24
N CYS A 107 -0.05 7.25 4.86
CA CYS A 107 -1.39 6.67 4.73
C CYS A 107 -1.90 6.18 6.10
N VAL A 108 -3.22 6.12 6.25
CA VAL A 108 -3.88 5.54 7.44
C VAL A 108 -4.62 4.28 7.03
N LEU A 109 -4.16 3.14 7.53
CA LEU A 109 -4.82 1.85 7.38
C LEU A 109 -5.61 1.55 8.65
N GLY A 110 -6.92 1.67 8.52
CA GLY A 110 -7.89 1.69 9.58
C GLY A 110 -8.08 0.39 10.34
N HIS A 111 -8.84 0.47 11.43
CA HIS A 111 -9.19 -0.72 12.21
C HIS A 111 -9.93 -1.73 11.32
N ALA A 112 -9.45 -2.97 11.32
CA ALA A 112 -10.03 -4.09 10.58
C ALA A 112 -10.28 -3.80 9.08
N CYS A 113 -9.41 -3.04 8.43
CA CYS A 113 -9.44 -2.96 6.97
C CYS A 113 -8.75 -4.16 6.32
N GLU A 114 -9.27 -4.60 5.18
CA GLU A 114 -8.62 -5.56 4.29
C GLU A 114 -8.20 -4.87 2.99
N LEU A 115 -6.93 -5.04 2.62
CA LEU A 115 -6.40 -4.60 1.33
C LEU A 115 -5.94 -5.81 0.51
N LYS A 116 -6.32 -5.84 -0.77
CA LYS A 116 -5.92 -6.89 -1.70
C LYS A 116 -5.68 -6.33 -3.09
N ASN A 117 -4.50 -6.58 -3.65
CA ASN A 117 -4.15 -6.18 -5.03
C ASN A 117 -4.43 -4.70 -5.31
N THR A 118 -3.88 -3.81 -4.48
CA THR A 118 -4.27 -2.40 -4.48
C THR A 118 -3.07 -1.48 -4.34
N LEU A 119 -3.23 -0.28 -4.90
CA LEU A 119 -2.29 0.82 -4.82
C LEU A 119 -2.97 2.00 -4.11
N LEU A 120 -2.42 2.40 -2.97
CA LEU A 120 -2.77 3.63 -2.28
C LEU A 120 -1.65 4.64 -2.52
N LEU A 121 -1.97 5.79 -3.11
CA LEU A 121 -1.04 6.92 -3.18
C LEU A 121 -0.96 7.64 -1.83
N ASP A 122 0.01 8.53 -1.70
CA ASP A 122 0.34 9.21 -0.44
C ASP A 122 -0.89 9.85 0.24
N HIS A 123 -0.89 9.85 1.57
CA HIS A 123 -1.95 10.42 2.40
C HIS A 123 -3.34 9.77 2.26
N ALA A 124 -3.47 8.64 1.55
CA ALA A 124 -4.74 7.93 1.46
C ALA A 124 -5.17 7.35 2.82
N GLN A 125 -6.47 7.34 3.09
CA GLN A 125 -7.05 6.88 4.35
C GLN A 125 -8.16 5.87 4.11
N VAL A 126 -7.99 4.69 4.68
CA VAL A 126 -8.95 3.58 4.68
C VAL A 126 -9.40 3.37 6.12
N SER A 127 -10.28 4.24 6.61
CA SER A 127 -10.36 4.58 8.03
C SER A 127 -10.89 3.47 8.94
N HIS A 128 -11.94 2.73 8.57
CA HIS A 128 -12.56 1.71 9.44
C HIS A 128 -13.34 0.65 8.65
N ARG A 129 -13.01 -0.64 8.86
CA ARG A 129 -13.72 -1.80 8.28
C ARG A 129 -13.91 -1.71 6.77
N ASN A 130 -12.93 -1.15 6.07
CA ASN A 130 -12.95 -1.08 4.62
C ASN A 130 -12.44 -2.38 4.02
N TYR A 131 -13.05 -2.81 2.93
CA TYR A 131 -12.41 -3.73 1.99
C TYR A 131 -12.04 -2.93 0.74
N VAL A 132 -10.79 -3.02 0.32
CA VAL A 132 -10.30 -2.41 -0.91
C VAL A 132 -9.55 -3.46 -1.71
N GLY A 133 -10.24 -3.99 -2.72
CA GLY A 133 -9.73 -5.00 -3.63
C GLY A 133 -9.50 -4.41 -5.02
N ASP A 134 -8.39 -4.80 -5.69
CA ASP A 134 -8.23 -4.60 -7.13
C ASP A 134 -8.50 -3.13 -7.54
N SER A 135 -7.91 -2.20 -6.79
CA SER A 135 -8.30 -0.77 -6.77
C SER A 135 -7.10 0.16 -6.65
N ILE A 136 -7.28 1.42 -7.07
CA ILE A 136 -6.28 2.49 -6.93
C ILE A 136 -6.91 3.67 -6.18
N LEU A 137 -6.32 4.07 -5.06
CA LEU A 137 -6.74 5.23 -4.28
C LEU A 137 -5.77 6.37 -4.52
N GLY A 138 -6.32 7.52 -4.92
CA GLY A 138 -5.55 8.74 -5.18
C GLY A 138 -4.97 9.38 -3.92
N THR A 139 -4.04 10.31 -4.13
CA THR A 139 -3.41 11.07 -3.05
C THR A 139 -4.45 11.78 -2.20
N GLY A 140 -4.40 11.58 -0.88
CA GLY A 140 -5.35 12.20 0.06
C GLY A 140 -6.79 11.66 0.00
N ALA A 141 -7.05 10.58 -0.77
CA ALA A 141 -8.37 9.95 -0.78
C ALA A 141 -8.74 9.45 0.61
N HIS A 142 -9.99 9.67 1.04
CA HIS A 142 -10.47 9.25 2.35
C HIS A 142 -11.76 8.44 2.20
N LEU A 143 -11.74 7.17 2.63
CA LEU A 143 -12.92 6.31 2.62
C LEU A 143 -13.72 6.44 3.90
N GLY A 144 -15.04 6.54 3.76
CA GLY A 144 -15.97 6.41 4.88
C GLY A 144 -15.89 5.02 5.51
N ALA A 145 -16.29 4.94 6.78
CA ALA A 145 -16.32 3.67 7.48
C ALA A 145 -17.26 2.67 6.78
N GLY A 146 -16.78 1.44 6.56
CA GLY A 146 -17.55 0.37 5.93
C GLY A 146 -17.69 0.46 4.40
N CYS A 147 -17.06 1.44 3.74
CA CYS A 147 -16.99 1.45 2.28
C CYS A 147 -16.25 0.21 1.76
N VAL A 148 -16.78 -0.37 0.69
CA VAL A 148 -16.24 -1.54 -0.01
C VAL A 148 -15.94 -1.13 -1.45
N LEU A 149 -14.72 -1.40 -1.90
CA LEU A 149 -14.23 -1.18 -3.26
C LEU A 149 -13.78 -2.51 -3.88
#